data_AF-A0ABD5XE81-F1
#
_entry.id   AF-A0ABD5XE81-F1
#
_cell.length_a   1.000
_cell.length_b   1.000
_cell.length_c   1.000
_cell.angle_alpha   90.00
_cell.angle_beta   90.00
_cell.angle_gamma   90.00
#
_symmetry.space_group_name_H-M   'P 1'
#
loop_
_entity.id
_entity.type
_entity.pdbx_description
1 polymer ?
#
loop_
_entity_poly.entity_id
_entity_poly.type
_entity_poly.pdbx_seq_one_letter_code
_entity_poly.pdbx_strand_id
1 'polypeptide(L)'
;MSRRERTNRLVALAAVFVLVASMAAVWAVADARADLESPTVADDPAASVAERQAPADYDGDGLVDDADACPTRPETQNGFRDGDGCPDAVATTRAS
;
A
#
# COMPACT_ATOMS: atom_id res chain seq x y z
N MET A 1 4.09 -15.93 -62.14
CA MET A 1 4.12 -16.07 -60.67
C MET A 1 3.01 -17.02 -60.24
N SER A 2 3.37 -18.20 -59.72
CA SER A 2 2.44 -19.29 -59.44
C SER A 2 1.45 -18.91 -58.32
N ARG A 3 0.17 -19.26 -58.47
CA ARG A 3 -0.88 -19.02 -57.46
C ARG A 3 -0.47 -19.53 -56.08
N ARG A 4 0.31 -20.61 -56.04
CA ARG A 4 0.90 -21.22 -54.83
C ARG A 4 1.91 -20.31 -54.13
N GLU A 5 2.67 -19.52 -54.89
CA GLU A 5 3.68 -18.62 -54.32
C GLU A 5 3.05 -17.38 -53.69
N ARG A 6 1.94 -16.90 -54.26
CA ARG A 6 1.13 -15.82 -53.68
C ARG A 6 0.42 -16.27 -52.40
N THR A 7 -0.15 -17.47 -52.39
CA THR A 7 -0.77 -18.03 -51.18
C THR A 7 0.27 -18.26 -50.08
N ASN A 8 1.45 -18.78 -50.40
CA ASN A 8 2.51 -19.01 -49.41
C ASN A 8 3.03 -17.69 -48.82
N ARG A 9 3.19 -16.63 -49.64
CA ARG A 9 3.57 -15.29 -49.16
C ARG A 9 2.49 -14.67 -48.29
N LEU A 10 1.22 -14.82 -48.65
CA LEU A 10 0.10 -14.32 -47.82
C LEU A 10 -0.01 -15.06 -46.48
N VAL A 11 0.17 -16.38 -46.48
CA VAL A 11 0.21 -17.18 -45.24
C VAL A 11 1.38 -16.79 -44.36
N ALA A 12 2.57 -16.56 -44.94
CA ALA A 12 3.73 -16.10 -44.19
C ALA A 12 3.52 -14.71 -43.56
N LEU A 13 2.95 -13.75 -44.31
CA LEU A 13 2.66 -12.42 -43.78
C LEU A 13 1.57 -12.45 -42.69
N ALA A 14 0.54 -13.27 -42.86
CA ALA A 14 -0.48 -13.46 -41.83
C ALA A 14 0.11 -14.08 -40.55
N ALA A 15 1.00 -15.07 -40.67
CA ALA A 15 1.67 -15.69 -39.53
C ALA A 15 2.56 -14.69 -38.78
N VAL A 16 3.33 -13.85 -39.49
CA VAL A 16 4.15 -12.79 -38.88
C VAL A 16 3.27 -11.76 -38.16
N PHE A 17 2.15 -11.35 -38.77
CA PHE A 17 1.23 -10.41 -38.13
C PHE A 17 0.61 -10.99 -36.85
N VAL A 18 0.21 -12.26 -36.85
CA VAL A 18 -0.31 -12.96 -35.66
C VAL A 18 0.77 -13.03 -34.57
N LEU A 19 2.02 -13.35 -34.93
CA LEU A 19 3.14 -13.39 -33.97
C LEU A 19 3.39 -12.00 -33.35
N VAL A 20 3.45 -10.94 -34.16
CA VAL A 20 3.66 -9.57 -33.68
C VAL A 20 2.50 -9.09 -32.80
N ALA A 21 1.25 -9.33 -33.21
CA ALA A 21 0.06 -8.97 -32.42
C ALA A 21 0.02 -9.72 -31.07
N SER A 22 0.41 -11.00 -31.07
CA SER A 22 0.49 -11.79 -29.84
C SER A 22 1.58 -11.31 -28.88
N MET A 23 2.77 -10.96 -29.40
CA MET A 23 3.83 -10.35 -28.59
C MET A 23 3.39 -8.99 -28.03
N ALA A 24 2.67 -8.17 -28.80
CA ALA A 24 2.14 -6.89 -28.31
C ALA A 24 1.13 -7.08 -27.16
N ALA A 25 0.29 -8.12 -27.23
CA ALA A 25 -0.63 -8.46 -26.13
C ALA A 25 0.12 -8.89 -24.85
N VAL A 26 1.30 -9.51 -24.98
CA VAL A 26 2.16 -9.86 -23.81
C VAL A 26 2.68 -8.60 -23.12
N TRP A 27 3.03 -7.53 -23.86
CA TRP A 27 3.46 -6.26 -23.27
C TRP A 27 2.32 -5.47 -22.61
N ALA A 28 1.07 -5.68 -23.04
CA ALA A 28 -0.11 -5.02 -22.46
C ALA A 28 -0.57 -5.62 -21.10
N VAL A 29 -0.08 -6.80 -20.70
CA VAL A 29 -0.44 -7.47 -19.43
C VAL A 29 0.50 -7.08 -18.28
N ALA A 30 1.52 -6.25 -18.51
CA ALA A 30 2.46 -5.82 -17.47
C ALA A 30 1.94 -4.69 -16.55
N ASP A 31 0.78 -4.08 -16.82
CA ASP A 31 0.28 -2.93 -16.04
C ASP A 31 -0.74 -3.30 -14.93
N ALA A 32 -1.09 -4.58 -14.79
CA ALA A 32 -2.12 -5.03 -13.82
C ALA A 32 -1.56 -5.46 -12.45
N ARG A 33 -0.39 -4.96 -12.03
CA ARG A 33 0.21 -5.26 -10.71
C ARG A 33 0.40 -4.02 -9.82
N ALA A 34 -0.44 -3.01 -9.93
CA ALA A 34 -0.39 -1.84 -9.06
C ALA A 34 -1.30 -1.90 -7.81
N ASP A 35 -2.27 -2.82 -7.72
CA ASP A 35 -3.32 -2.75 -6.68
C ASP A 35 -3.19 -3.78 -5.52
N LEU A 36 -2.01 -4.39 -5.32
CA LEU A 36 -1.71 -5.13 -4.08
C LEU A 36 -0.56 -4.49 -3.28
N GLU A 37 -0.22 -3.24 -3.57
CA GLU A 37 0.33 -2.40 -2.52
C GLU A 37 -0.87 -1.85 -1.75
N SER A 38 -1.04 -2.34 -0.52
CA SER A 38 -1.79 -1.66 0.54
C SER A 38 -1.66 -0.15 0.37
N PRO A 39 -2.75 0.65 0.43
CA PRO A 39 -2.75 2.07 0.06
C PRO A 39 -1.48 2.76 0.54
N THR A 40 -0.54 2.97 -0.38
CA THR A 40 0.58 3.86 -0.14
C THR A 40 -0.08 5.23 0.00
N VAL A 41 -0.05 5.71 1.24
CA VAL A 41 -0.18 7.11 1.61
C VAL A 41 0.30 7.94 0.42
N ALA A 42 -0.65 8.58 -0.26
CA ALA A 42 -0.35 9.39 -1.43
C ALA A 42 0.81 10.33 -1.10
N ASP A 43 1.73 10.45 -2.05
CA ASP A 43 2.93 11.29 -2.04
C ASP A 43 2.63 12.76 -1.72
N ASP A 44 2.39 13.05 -0.44
CA ASP A 44 2.56 14.37 0.17
C ASP A 44 3.81 14.31 1.04
N PRO A 45 5.00 14.67 0.50
CA PRO A 45 6.25 14.71 1.27
C PRO A 45 6.23 15.76 2.40
N ALA A 46 5.15 16.53 2.54
CA ALA A 46 4.94 17.52 3.60
C ALA A 46 4.05 17.01 4.76
N ALA A 47 3.26 15.95 4.58
CA ALA A 47 2.28 15.52 5.59
C ALA A 47 2.81 14.50 6.61
N SER A 48 3.88 13.76 6.29
CA SER A 48 4.35 12.64 7.13
C SER A 48 5.66 12.89 7.88
N VAL A 49 6.21 14.11 7.79
CA VAL A 49 7.44 14.50 8.51
C VAL A 49 7.18 15.62 9.51
N ALA A 50 6.16 16.46 9.29
CA ALA A 50 5.76 17.47 10.27
C ALA A 50 4.96 16.91 11.45
N GLU A 51 4.29 15.76 11.27
CA GLU A 51 3.42 15.15 12.30
C GLU A 51 4.14 14.12 13.19
N ARG A 52 5.29 13.57 12.74
CA ARG A 52 5.82 12.33 13.36
C ARG A 52 6.58 12.48 14.67
N GLN A 53 6.83 13.69 15.11
CA GLN A 53 7.07 13.99 16.50
C GLN A 53 6.47 15.37 16.72
N ALA A 54 5.30 15.44 17.34
CA ALA A 54 4.92 16.69 17.98
C ALA A 54 6.09 17.10 18.90
N PRO A 55 6.49 18.37 18.93
CA PRO A 55 7.57 18.80 19.80
C PRO A 55 7.21 18.43 21.25
N ALA A 56 8.04 17.58 21.87
CA ALA A 56 7.79 16.97 23.18
C ALA A 56 6.60 16.01 23.21
N ASP A 57 6.51 15.07 22.26
CA ASP A 57 5.70 13.84 22.33
C ASP A 57 6.66 12.68 22.02
N TYR A 58 7.20 12.06 23.07
CA TYR A 58 8.31 11.13 22.95
C TYR A 58 7.88 9.74 22.45
N ASP A 59 6.67 9.28 22.77
CA ASP A 59 6.17 7.97 22.34
C ASP A 59 5.16 8.02 21.18
N GLY A 60 4.74 9.22 20.78
CA GLY A 60 4.01 9.48 19.55
C GLY A 60 2.53 9.10 19.63
N ASP A 61 1.94 9.11 20.81
CA ASP A 61 0.52 8.77 21.01
C ASP A 61 -0.43 9.97 20.85
N GLY A 62 0.13 11.17 20.63
CA GLY A 62 -0.61 12.42 20.42
C GLY A 62 -0.80 13.27 21.66
N LEU A 63 -0.21 12.88 22.80
CA LEU A 63 -0.10 13.70 24.01
C LEU A 63 1.30 14.31 24.12
N VAL A 64 1.37 15.54 24.59
CA VAL A 64 2.66 16.16 24.89
C VAL A 64 3.19 15.60 26.22
N ASP A 65 4.51 15.37 26.31
CA ASP A 65 5.24 14.84 27.47
C ASP A 65 4.87 15.55 28.80
N ASP A 66 4.53 16.84 28.74
CA ASP A 66 4.10 17.64 29.91
C ASP A 66 2.66 17.33 30.38
N ALA A 67 1.81 16.82 29.48
CA ALA A 67 0.42 16.44 29.73
C ALA A 67 0.22 14.92 29.78
N ASP A 68 1.24 14.15 29.43
CA ASP A 68 1.27 12.70 29.42
C ASP A 68 1.79 12.15 30.77
N ALA A 69 1.04 11.23 31.39
CA ALA A 69 1.45 10.58 32.62
C ALA A 69 2.51 9.48 32.40
N CYS A 70 2.64 8.96 31.17
CA CYS A 70 3.60 7.95 30.76
C CYS A 70 4.35 8.32 29.46
N PRO A 71 5.23 9.36 29.43
CA PRO A 71 5.92 9.89 28.23
C PRO A 71 6.85 8.95 27.46
N THR A 72 6.87 7.65 27.77
CA THR A 72 7.75 6.67 27.11
C THR A 72 6.97 5.43 26.70
N ARG A 73 5.67 5.42 26.91
CA ARG A 73 4.80 4.27 26.75
C ARG A 73 3.47 4.75 26.17
N PRO A 74 3.23 4.49 24.87
CA PRO A 74 2.06 5.03 24.22
C PRO A 74 0.76 4.51 24.84
N GLU A 75 -0.24 5.38 24.91
CA GLU A 75 -1.60 5.09 25.33
C GLU A 75 -2.20 3.88 24.59
N THR A 76 -3.04 3.12 25.30
CA THR A 76 -3.78 2.00 24.73
C THR A 76 -5.26 2.33 24.70
N GLN A 77 -5.77 2.72 23.53
CA GLN A 77 -7.19 3.02 23.30
C GLN A 77 -8.06 1.77 23.45
N ASN A 78 -8.46 1.46 24.69
CA ASN A 78 -9.23 0.29 25.06
C ASN A 78 -10.57 0.66 25.73
N GLY A 79 -10.90 1.95 25.80
CA GLY A 79 -12.12 2.48 26.40
C GLY A 79 -11.99 2.75 27.90
N PHE A 80 -10.79 2.66 28.47
CA PHE A 80 -10.52 2.94 29.86
C PHE A 80 -9.39 3.94 29.97
N ARG A 81 -9.75 5.15 30.40
CA ARG A 81 -8.83 6.27 30.67
C ARG A 81 -7.92 6.64 29.50
N ASP A 82 -8.39 6.48 28.25
CA ASP A 82 -7.66 6.73 27.00
C ASP A 82 -7.15 8.19 26.76
N GLY A 83 -7.08 9.04 27.78
CA GLY A 83 -6.58 10.41 27.71
C GLY A 83 -5.66 10.79 28.87
N ASP A 84 -5.14 9.81 29.62
CA ASP A 84 -4.07 10.04 30.60
C ASP A 84 -2.67 9.75 30.05
N GLY A 85 -2.58 9.09 28.88
CA GLY A 85 -1.32 8.78 28.19
C GLY A 85 -0.66 7.51 28.68
N CYS A 86 -1.32 6.74 29.54
CA CYS A 86 -0.75 5.52 30.11
C CYS A 86 -1.43 4.26 29.57
N PRO A 87 -0.67 3.21 29.21
CA PRO A 87 -1.26 1.97 28.72
C PRO A 87 -2.01 1.24 29.83
N ASP A 88 -3.33 1.32 29.78
CA ASP A 88 -4.22 0.62 30.68
C ASP A 88 -4.62 -0.78 30.17
N ALA A 89 -5.10 -1.62 31.08
CA ALA A 89 -5.58 -2.96 30.77
C ALA A 89 -6.99 -3.19 31.31
N VAL A 90 -7.98 -3.20 30.41
CA VAL A 90 -9.31 -3.73 30.73
C VAL A 90 -9.25 -5.25 30.82
N ALA A 91 -9.08 -5.78 32.03
CA ALA A 91 -9.24 -7.21 32.26
C ALA A 91 -10.68 -7.58 31.92
N THR A 92 -10.90 -8.11 30.72
CA THR A 92 -12.13 -8.82 30.40
C THR A 92 -12.13 -10.07 31.28
N THR A 93 -12.61 -9.93 32.52
CA THR A 93 -12.94 -11.09 33.35
C THR A 93 -14.11 -11.74 32.64
N ARG A 94 -13.83 -12.59 31.64
CA ARG A 94 -14.73 -13.65 31.25
C ARG A 94 -14.89 -14.47 32.52
N ALA A 95 -16.03 -14.28 33.18
CA ALA A 95 -16.56 -15.20 34.15
C ALA A 95 -16.34 -16.61 33.59
N SER A 96 -15.43 -17.35 34.25
CA SER A 96 -15.43 -18.81 34.22
C SER A 96 -16.31 -19.29 35.35
#